data_AF-A0A522X1U9-F1
#
_entry.id   AF-A0A522X1U9-F1
#
_cell.length_a   1.000
_cell.length_b   1.000
_cell.length_c   1.000
_cell.angle_alpha   90.00
_cell.angle_beta   90.00
_cell.angle_gamma   90.00
#
_symmetry.space_group_name_H-M   'P 1'
#
loop_
_entity.id
_entity.type
_entity.pdbx_description
1 polymer ?
#
loop_
_entity_poly.entity_id
_entity_poly.type
_entity_poly.pdbx_seq_one_letter_code
_entity_poly.pdbx_strand_id
1 'polypeptide(L)' 'MILYTLRCSHDHHFEEWFSNSGDFDAKKDAAALVCPECGDLL' A
#
# COMPACT_ATOMS: atom_id res chain seq x y z
N MET A 1 14.34 -3.19 -4.07
CA MET A 1 13.56 -2.13 -3.41
C MET A 1 12.85 -1.34 -4.49
N ILE A 2 11.52 -1.42 -4.50
CA ILE A 2 10.65 -0.73 -5.45
C ILE A 2 9.79 0.21 -4.61
N LEU A 3 9.81 1.49 -4.94
CA LEU A 3 8.93 2.47 -4.32
C LEU A 3 7.58 2.42 -5.04
N TYR A 4 6.52 2.13 -4.31
CA TYR A 4 5.16 2.22 -4.83
C TYR A 4 4.46 3.41 -4.21
N THR A 5 3.77 4.17 -5.06
CA THR A 5 2.82 5.19 -4.63
C THR A 5 1.44 4.53 -4.57
N LEU A 6 0.91 4.41 -3.36
CA LEU A 6 -0.39 3.84 -3.08
C LEU A 6 -1.41 4.95 -2.91
N ARG A 7 -2.64 4.65 -3.34
CA ARG A 7 -3.78 5.55 -3.20
C ARG A 7 -4.94 4.82 -2.53
N CYS A 8 -5.42 5.38 -1.43
CA CYS A 8 -6.60 4.86 -0.74
C CYS A 8 -7.90 5.40 -1.35
N SER A 9 -9.04 4.91 -0.85
CA SER A 9 -10.37 5.33 -1.32
C SER A 9 -10.67 6.82 -1.08
N HIS A 10 -9.99 7.42 -0.10
CA HIS A 10 -10.09 8.85 0.23
C HIS A 10 -9.11 9.75 -0.55
N ASP A 11 -8.48 9.23 -1.61
CA ASP A 11 -7.50 9.99 -2.44
C ASP A 11 -6.24 10.41 -1.67
N HIS A 12 -5.96 9.83 -0.49
CA HIS A 12 -4.65 10.00 0.15
C HIS A 12 -3.59 9.21 -0.61
N HIS A 13 -2.48 9.86 -0.91
CA HIS A 13 -1.32 9.27 -1.57
C HIS A 13 -0.21 9.05 -0.55
N PHE A 14 0.30 7.84 -0.49
CA PHE A 14 1.43 7.50 0.38
C PHE A 14 2.42 6.60 -0.34
N GLU A 15 3.66 6.70 0.08
CA GLU A 15 4.78 6.00 -0.52
C GLU A 15 5.25 4.89 0.41
N GLU A 16 5.29 3.67 -0.10
CA GLU A 16 5.74 2.49 0.64
C GLU A 16 6.85 1.80 -0.14
N TRP A 17 7.88 1.36 0.58
CA TRP A 17 9.00 0.65 0.00
C TRP A 17 8.75 -0.84 0.06
N PHE A 18 8.70 -1.46 -1.11
CA PHE A 18 8.53 -2.91 -1.24
C PHE A 18 9.85 -3.56 -1.62
N SER A 19 10.09 -4.74 -1.08
CA SER A 19 11.30 -5.50 -1.42
C SER A 19 11.28 -5.94 -2.89
N ASN A 20 10.11 -6.41 -3.36
CA ASN A 20 9.83 -6.76 -4.75
C ASN A 20 8.32 -6.64 -5.05
N SER A 21 7.90 -6.81 -6.32
CA SER A 21 6.49 -6.76 -6.74
C SER A 21 5.60 -7.81 -6.08
N GLY A 22 6.12 -8.99 -5.73
CA GLY A 22 5.38 -10.04 -5.01
C GLY A 22 5.11 -9.72 -3.54
N ASP A 23 5.90 -8.84 -2.91
CA ASP A 23 5.62 -8.36 -1.54
C ASP A 23 4.39 -7.44 -1.53
N PHE A 24 4.26 -6.60 -2.56
CA PHE A 24 3.08 -5.79 -2.79
C PHE A 24 1.84 -6.66 -3.02
N ASP A 25 1.93 -7.67 -3.88
CA ASP A 25 0.81 -8.58 -4.18
C ASP A 25 0.35 -9.33 -2.92
N ALA A 26 1.30 -9.85 -2.13
CA ALA A 26 1.00 -10.53 -0.86
C ALA A 26 0.34 -9.60 0.17
N LYS A 27 0.83 -8.36 0.32
CA LYS A 27 0.22 -7.36 1.23
C LYS A 27 -1.16 -6.91 0.75
N LYS A 28 -1.38 -6.82 -0.56
CA LYS A 28 -2.68 -6.51 -1.15
C LYS A 28 -3.68 -7.63 -0.92
N ASP A 29 -3.30 -8.87 -1.21
CA ASP A 29 -4.17 -10.05 -1.00
C ASP A 29 -4.51 -10.24 0.49
N ALA A 30 -3.55 -9.99 1.37
CA ALA A 30 -3.75 -10.04 2.81
C ALA A 30 -4.57 -8.87 3.39
N ALA A 31 -5.04 -7.92 2.57
CA ALA A 31 -5.63 -6.65 3.02
C ALA A 31 -4.79 -6.01 4.13
N ALA A 32 -3.47 -6.01 3.97
CA ALA A 32 -2.51 -5.47 4.94
C ALA A 32 -2.03 -4.07 4.55
N LEU A 33 -2.50 -3.54 3.42
CA LEU A 33 -2.19 -2.19 2.95
C LEU A 33 -3.16 -1.21 3.62
N VAL A 34 -2.71 -0.61 4.72
CA VAL A 34 -3.48 0.38 5.48
C VAL A 34 -2.96 1.77 5.17
N CYS A 35 -3.87 2.69 4.86
CA CYS A 35 -3.53 4.09 4.69
C CYS A 35 -3.11 4.71 6.05
N PRO A 36 -1.91 5.28 6.17
CA PRO A 36 -1.45 5.89 7.42
C PRO A 36 -2.20 7.20 7.76
N GLU A 37 -2.85 7.84 6.79
CA GLU A 37 -3.63 9.08 7.04
C GLU A 37 -5.01 8.81 7.63
N CYS A 38 -5.74 7.81 7.10
CA CYS A 38 -7.13 7.57 7.49
C CYS A 38 -7.39 6.19 8.09
N GLY A 39 -6.43 5.27 8.05
CA GLY A 39 -6.61 3.88 8.50
C GLY A 39 -7.46 3.03 7.56
N ASP A 40 -7.69 3.48 6.33
CA ASP A 40 -8.48 2.76 5.31
C ASP A 40 -7.68 1.61 4.70
N LEU A 41 -8.36 0.51 4.39
CA LEU A 41 -7.78 -0.70 3.79
C LEU A 41 -7.87 -0.62 2.26
N LEU A 42 -6.74 -0.81 1.57
CA LEU A 42 -6.61 -0.82 0.10
C LEU A 42 -7.04 -2.14 -0.56
#